data_AF-A0A0W1REZ5-F1
#
_entry.id   AF-A0A0W1REZ5-F1
#
_cell.length_a   1.000
_cell.length_b   1.000
_cell.length_c   1.000
_cell.angle_alpha   90.00
_cell.angle_beta   90.00
_cell.angle_gamma   90.00
#
_symmetry.space_group_name_H-M   'P 1'
#
loop_
_entity.id
_entity.type
_entity.pdbx_description
1 polymer ?
#
loop_
_entity_poly.entity_id
_entity_poly.type
_entity_poly.pdbx_seq_one_letter_code
_entity_poly.pdbx_strand_id
1 'polypeptide(L)'
;MATRHGGQRVESPSTRSKRTPHDPPLRDPTLYALTDHFRERLRQPGRYVSLTVVSDAIEYGQLRWNRTEGWRFALVREGIRFIVVVGDTETTSPVIVTAWTEIADWNAAMQSDRWTVDDVHTIRLRAALSDDPERRIPSRIRPRIVGRPFEMGDHRLTTAAGDGHVECSDCRNRFRSKQQLLTTVCHRG
;
A
#
# COMPACT_ATOMS: atom_id res chain seq x y z
N MET A 1 8.42 -40.30 -55.29
CA MET A 1 9.45 -40.14 -54.23
C MET A 1 10.31 -38.96 -54.65
N ALA A 2 10.49 -37.85 -53.93
CA ALA A 2 10.49 -37.63 -52.48
C ALA A 2 9.86 -36.27 -52.12
N THR A 3 9.13 -36.26 -51.01
CA THR A 3 8.51 -35.12 -50.33
C THR A 3 9.58 -34.28 -49.63
N ARG A 4 9.62 -32.96 -49.87
CA ARG A 4 10.43 -32.03 -49.07
C ARG A 4 9.58 -31.46 -47.94
N HIS A 5 9.84 -31.92 -46.71
CA HIS A 5 9.41 -31.25 -45.48
C HIS A 5 10.26 -29.99 -45.26
N GLY A 6 9.68 -28.82 -45.54
CA GLY A 6 10.21 -27.54 -45.06
C GLY A 6 9.78 -27.37 -43.61
N GLY A 7 10.73 -27.48 -42.69
CA GLY A 7 10.49 -27.32 -41.25
C GLY A 7 9.94 -25.92 -40.93
N GLN A 8 8.79 -25.89 -40.26
CA GLN A 8 8.31 -24.70 -39.58
C GLN A 8 9.34 -24.30 -38.53
N ARG A 9 9.90 -23.11 -38.73
CA ARG A 9 10.70 -22.40 -37.74
C ARG A 9 9.77 -22.16 -36.55
N VAL A 10 10.03 -22.85 -35.44
CA VAL A 10 9.38 -22.56 -34.16
C VAL A 10 9.82 -21.15 -33.77
N GLU A 11 8.91 -20.20 -33.86
CA GLU A 11 9.12 -18.86 -33.32
C GLU A 11 9.28 -18.98 -31.81
N SER A 12 10.48 -18.63 -31.33
CA SER A 12 10.75 -18.48 -29.90
C SER A 12 9.72 -17.52 -29.28
N PRO A 13 9.22 -17.81 -28.06
CA PRO A 13 8.23 -16.96 -27.43
C PRO A 13 8.80 -15.56 -27.27
N SER A 14 7.99 -14.59 -27.66
CA SER A 14 8.30 -13.17 -27.70
C SER A 14 9.02 -12.68 -26.46
N THR A 15 10.04 -11.85 -26.69
CA THR A 15 10.58 -10.90 -25.74
C THR A 15 9.42 -10.13 -25.10
N ARG A 16 8.95 -10.55 -23.92
CA ARG A 16 8.09 -9.71 -23.09
C ARG A 16 8.87 -8.43 -22.87
N SER A 17 8.35 -7.33 -23.41
CA SER A 17 8.87 -5.99 -23.17
C SER A 17 9.19 -5.85 -21.68
N LYS A 18 10.43 -5.45 -21.35
CA LYS A 18 10.82 -5.17 -19.97
C LYS A 18 9.91 -4.04 -19.48
N ARG A 19 8.95 -4.38 -18.62
CA ARG A 19 8.02 -3.41 -18.07
C ARG A 19 8.77 -2.35 -17.28
N THR A 20 8.22 -1.15 -17.24
CA THR A 20 8.70 -0.03 -16.42
C THR A 20 7.68 0.24 -15.31
N PRO A 21 8.08 0.95 -14.24
CA PRO A 21 7.15 1.38 -13.19
C PRO A 21 5.96 2.22 -13.71
N HIS A 22 6.10 2.84 -14.90
CA HIS A 22 5.06 3.64 -15.54
C HIS A 22 4.10 2.82 -16.40
N ASP A 23 4.33 1.52 -16.59
CA ASP A 23 3.40 0.66 -17.32
C ASP A 23 2.24 0.24 -16.42
N PRO A 24 0.98 0.38 -16.87
CA PRO A 24 -0.20 -0.01 -16.11
C PRO A 24 -0.09 -1.43 -15.53
N PRO A 25 -0.32 -1.64 -14.22
CA PRO A 25 -0.27 -2.95 -13.57
C PRO A 25 -1.20 -3.95 -14.25
N LEU A 26 -0.81 -5.24 -14.21
CA LEU A 26 -1.64 -6.31 -14.75
C LEU A 26 -2.90 -6.45 -13.90
N ARG A 27 -4.02 -6.76 -14.57
CA ARG A 27 -5.34 -6.94 -13.94
C ARG A 27 -5.64 -8.40 -13.61
N ASP A 28 -4.60 -9.15 -13.24
CA ASP A 28 -4.71 -10.53 -12.80
C ASP A 28 -4.29 -10.63 -11.33
N PRO A 29 -5.24 -10.82 -10.40
CA PRO A 29 -4.93 -10.84 -8.97
C PRO A 29 -4.08 -12.04 -8.55
N THR A 30 -4.03 -13.12 -9.34
CA THR A 30 -3.23 -14.30 -9.03
C THR A 30 -1.72 -14.06 -9.15
N LEU A 31 -1.33 -12.97 -9.82
CA LEU A 31 0.08 -12.57 -9.97
C LEU A 31 0.61 -11.81 -8.75
N TYR A 32 -0.26 -11.33 -7.86
CA TYR A 32 0.14 -10.42 -6.79
C TYR A 32 0.49 -11.17 -5.51
N ALA A 33 1.73 -11.01 -5.04
CA ALA A 33 2.13 -11.46 -3.73
C ALA A 33 1.66 -10.47 -2.65
N LEU A 34 1.30 -10.97 -1.47
CA LEU A 34 0.98 -10.13 -0.32
C LEU A 34 2.27 -9.76 0.40
N THR A 35 2.46 -8.48 0.72
CA THR A 35 3.51 -8.07 1.66
C THR A 35 3.13 -8.45 3.09
N ASP A 36 4.11 -8.65 3.98
CA ASP A 36 3.85 -8.89 5.40
C ASP A 36 3.11 -7.72 6.04
N HIS A 37 3.45 -6.49 5.65
CA HIS A 37 2.74 -5.29 6.08
C HIS A 37 1.23 -5.37 5.75
N PHE A 38 0.90 -5.77 4.52
CA PHE A 38 -0.50 -5.92 4.13
C PHE A 38 -1.20 -7.05 4.90
N ARG A 39 -0.54 -8.20 5.08
CA ARG A 39 -1.09 -9.32 5.87
C ARG A 39 -1.39 -8.92 7.31
N GLU A 40 -0.51 -8.15 7.94
CA GLU A 40 -0.73 -7.63 9.29
C GLU A 40 -1.90 -6.65 9.33
N ARG A 41 -2.00 -5.75 8.35
CA ARG A 41 -3.09 -4.76 8.24
C ARG A 41 -4.45 -5.41 8.13
N LEU A 42 -4.59 -6.53 7.41
CA LEU A 42 -5.86 -7.25 7.27
C LEU A 42 -6.42 -7.77 8.61
N ARG A 43 -5.56 -7.99 9.62
CA ARG A 43 -5.97 -8.49 10.93
C ARG A 43 -6.32 -7.39 11.93
N GLN A 44 -6.10 -6.12 11.57
CA GLN A 44 -6.32 -4.99 12.48
C GLN A 44 -7.82 -4.66 12.59
N PRO A 45 -8.35 -4.44 13.81
CA PRO A 45 -9.72 -3.96 13.98
C PRO A 45 -9.99 -2.64 13.24
N GLY A 46 -11.21 -2.46 12.75
CA GLY A 46 -11.62 -1.27 12.00
C GLY A 46 -10.98 -1.17 10.60
N ARG A 47 -10.59 -2.32 10.02
CA ARG A 47 -10.20 -2.45 8.61
C ARG A 47 -11.27 -3.24 7.88
N TYR A 48 -11.80 -2.65 6.81
CA TYR A 48 -12.91 -3.20 6.03
C TYR A 48 -12.47 -3.79 4.68
N VAL A 49 -11.15 -3.90 4.47
CA VAL A 49 -10.59 -4.52 3.27
C VAL A 49 -10.48 -6.03 3.49
N SER A 50 -10.93 -6.82 2.52
CA SER A 50 -10.74 -8.26 2.45
C SER A 50 -9.94 -8.66 1.21
N LEU A 51 -9.42 -9.89 1.16
CA LEU A 51 -8.72 -10.41 -0.03
C LEU A 51 -9.63 -10.44 -1.26
N THR A 52 -10.91 -10.79 -1.10
CA THR A 52 -11.90 -10.76 -2.19
C THR A 52 -12.05 -9.36 -2.77
N VAL A 53 -12.15 -8.33 -1.91
CA VAL A 53 -12.23 -6.94 -2.36
C VAL A 53 -10.95 -6.50 -3.07
N VAL A 54 -9.78 -7.01 -2.65
CA VAL A 54 -8.52 -6.74 -3.35
C VAL A 54 -8.51 -7.37 -4.74
N SER A 55 -8.91 -8.63 -4.87
CA SER A 55 -9.05 -9.29 -6.18
C SER A 55 -10.00 -8.51 -7.09
N ASP A 56 -11.17 -8.14 -6.57
CA ASP A 56 -12.16 -7.35 -7.31
C ASP A 56 -11.62 -5.98 -7.72
N ALA A 57 -10.80 -5.34 -6.89
CA ALA A 57 -10.19 -4.06 -7.22
C ALA A 57 -9.14 -4.20 -8.34
N ILE A 58 -8.33 -5.25 -8.32
CA ILE A 58 -7.34 -5.52 -9.37
C ILE A 58 -8.03 -5.80 -10.71
N GLU A 59 -9.08 -6.62 -10.70
CA GLU A 59 -9.82 -6.98 -11.91
C GLU A 59 -10.63 -5.79 -12.45
N TYR A 60 -11.47 -5.18 -11.61
CA TYR A 60 -12.53 -4.25 -12.05
C TYR A 60 -12.33 -2.81 -11.61
N GLY A 61 -11.38 -2.54 -10.71
CA GLY A 61 -11.17 -1.21 -10.15
C GLY A 61 -10.65 -0.20 -11.17
N GLN A 62 -10.97 1.07 -10.96
CA GLN A 62 -10.38 2.17 -11.68
C GLN A 62 -8.88 2.24 -11.37
N LEU A 63 -8.07 2.32 -12.41
CA LEU A 63 -6.63 2.47 -12.25
C LEU A 63 -6.28 3.94 -12.01
N ARG A 64 -5.43 4.20 -11.00
CA ARG A 64 -4.95 5.53 -10.62
C ARG A 64 -3.43 5.51 -10.47
N TRP A 65 -2.77 6.57 -10.92
CA TRP A 65 -1.33 6.75 -10.79
C TRP A 65 -1.02 8.05 -10.06
N ASN A 66 -0.04 8.05 -9.15
CA ASN A 66 0.62 9.27 -8.73
C ASN A 66 2.16 9.08 -8.75
N ARG A 67 2.88 10.20 -8.81
CA ARG A 67 4.36 10.18 -8.95
C ARG A 67 5.08 9.71 -7.68
N THR A 68 4.44 9.81 -6.51
CA THR A 68 5.05 9.53 -5.20
C THR A 68 4.78 8.13 -4.66
N GLU A 69 3.61 7.56 -4.93
CA GLU A 69 3.17 6.28 -4.34
C GLU A 69 2.84 5.21 -5.40
N GLY A 70 2.95 5.55 -6.68
CA GLY A 70 2.81 4.61 -7.79
C GLY A 70 1.37 4.30 -8.16
N TRP A 71 1.15 3.04 -8.59
CA TRP A 71 -0.13 2.58 -9.09
C TRP A 71 -1.09 2.17 -7.96
N ARG A 72 -2.36 2.49 -8.16
CA ARG A 72 -3.46 2.10 -7.28
C ARG A 72 -4.65 1.60 -8.07
N PHE A 73 -5.30 0.57 -7.55
CA PHE A 73 -6.65 0.19 -7.98
C PHE A 73 -7.66 0.79 -7.01
N ALA A 74 -8.69 1.43 -7.54
CA ALA A 74 -9.78 2.03 -6.77
C ALA A 74 -11.12 1.41 -7.18
N LEU A 75 -11.76 0.69 -6.26
CA LEU A 75 -13.07 0.08 -6.44
C LEU A 75 -14.08 0.79 -5.54
N VAL A 76 -15.23 1.23 -6.06
CA VAL A 76 -16.31 1.80 -5.24
C VAL A 76 -17.44 0.79 -5.15
N ARG A 77 -17.89 0.47 -3.92
CA ARG A 77 -19.11 -0.28 -3.66
C ARG A 77 -19.85 0.36 -2.51
N GLU A 78 -21.15 0.56 -2.69
CA GLU A 78 -22.05 0.97 -1.59
C GLU A 78 -21.55 2.22 -0.87
N GLY A 79 -21.14 3.24 -1.63
CA GLY A 79 -20.61 4.50 -1.10
C GLY A 79 -19.20 4.45 -0.50
N ILE A 80 -18.55 3.28 -0.42
CA ILE A 80 -17.18 3.12 0.08
C ILE A 80 -16.21 2.87 -1.08
N ARG A 81 -15.12 3.65 -1.12
CA ARG A 81 -13.98 3.42 -2.02
C ARG A 81 -12.94 2.56 -1.33
N PHE A 82 -12.59 1.45 -1.96
CA PHE A 82 -11.48 0.58 -1.61
C PHE A 82 -10.29 0.92 -2.49
N ILE A 83 -9.18 1.28 -1.86
CA ILE A 83 -7.93 1.63 -2.56
C ILE A 83 -6.90 0.56 -2.24
N VAL A 84 -6.34 -0.04 -3.29
CA VAL A 84 -5.28 -1.04 -3.23
C VAL A 84 -4.03 -0.46 -3.87
N VAL A 85 -2.94 -0.36 -3.11
CA VAL A 85 -1.63 0.11 -3.60
C VAL A 85 -0.80 -1.10 -3.97
N VAL A 86 -0.23 -1.05 -5.17
CA VAL A 86 0.64 -2.10 -5.70
C VAL A 86 2.03 -1.57 -5.99
N GLY A 87 3.03 -2.42 -5.80
CA GLY A 87 4.44 -2.17 -6.07
C GLY A 87 5.04 -3.24 -6.97
N ASP A 88 6.30 -3.04 -7.35
CA ASP A 88 7.10 -3.98 -8.16
C ASP A 88 6.39 -4.42 -9.46
N THR A 89 5.63 -3.49 -10.05
CA THR A 89 4.77 -3.73 -11.23
C THR A 89 5.56 -4.05 -12.50
N GLU A 90 6.85 -3.75 -12.51
CA GLU A 90 7.81 -4.08 -13.55
C GLU A 90 8.27 -5.55 -13.50
N THR A 91 8.03 -6.24 -12.38
CA THR A 91 8.45 -7.63 -12.17
C THR A 91 7.36 -8.62 -12.59
N THR A 92 7.70 -9.91 -12.62
CA THR A 92 6.74 -11.00 -12.84
C THR A 92 5.90 -11.33 -11.60
N SER A 93 6.19 -10.71 -10.46
CA SER A 93 5.52 -10.96 -9.18
C SER A 93 5.28 -9.62 -8.46
N PRO A 94 4.38 -8.77 -8.98
CA PRO A 94 4.04 -7.52 -8.30
C PRO A 94 3.50 -7.79 -6.90
N VAL A 95 3.53 -6.77 -6.04
CA VAL A 95 3.17 -6.92 -4.63
C VAL A 95 2.02 -6.00 -4.23
N ILE A 96 1.12 -6.50 -3.38
CA ILE A 96 0.14 -5.66 -2.69
C ILE A 96 0.82 -5.07 -1.45
N VAL A 97 1.06 -3.76 -1.50
CA VAL A 97 1.77 -3.01 -0.46
C VAL A 97 0.85 -2.70 0.70
N THR A 98 -0.33 -2.17 0.41
CA THR A 98 -1.34 -1.79 1.41
C THR A 98 -2.70 -1.60 0.76
N ALA A 99 -3.75 -1.57 1.57
CA ALA A 99 -5.07 -1.11 1.15
C ALA A 99 -5.79 -0.36 2.28
N TRP A 100 -6.79 0.45 1.92
CA TRP A 100 -7.67 1.14 2.85
C TRP A 100 -9.02 1.48 2.22
N THR A 101 -9.91 2.03 3.03
CA THR A 101 -11.25 2.49 2.66
C THR A 101 -11.39 3.99 2.87
N GLU A 102 -12.16 4.62 1.99
CA GLU A 102 -12.57 6.03 2.07
C GLU A 102 -14.06 6.15 1.76
N ILE A 103 -14.69 7.24 2.20
CA ILE A 103 -16.05 7.57 1.76
C ILE A 103 -16.00 8.09 0.33
N ALA A 104 -16.63 7.38 -0.60
CA ALA A 104 -16.88 7.86 -1.96
C ALA A 104 -18.18 8.67 -2.03
N ASP A 105 -19.23 8.19 -1.36
CA ASP A 105 -20.55 8.79 -1.29
C ASP A 105 -21.13 8.49 0.10
N TRP A 106 -21.33 9.54 0.89
CA TRP A 106 -21.82 9.43 2.26
C TRP A 106 -23.24 8.89 2.33
N ASN A 107 -24.12 9.35 1.44
CA ASN A 107 -25.53 8.95 1.47
C ASN A 107 -25.68 7.50 1.05
N ALA A 108 -24.96 7.08 0.00
CA ALA A 108 -24.96 5.70 -0.44
C ALA A 108 -24.37 4.74 0.62
N ALA A 109 -23.34 5.18 1.37
CA ALA A 109 -22.77 4.39 2.45
C ALA A 109 -23.73 4.25 3.64
N MET A 110 -24.41 5.33 4.03
CA MET A 110 -25.36 5.33 5.14
C MET A 110 -26.67 4.59 4.84
N GLN A 111 -27.03 4.42 3.57
CA GLN A 111 -28.23 3.70 3.13
C GLN A 111 -27.96 2.21 2.82
N SER A 112 -26.70 1.77 2.86
CA SER A 112 -26.34 0.38 2.58
C SER A 112 -26.59 -0.51 3.78
N ASP A 113 -27.22 -1.67 3.55
CA ASP A 113 -27.44 -2.70 4.58
C ASP A 113 -26.15 -3.40 5.01
N ARG A 114 -25.04 -3.19 4.28
CA ARG A 114 -23.75 -3.80 4.58
C ARG A 114 -23.03 -3.12 5.74
N TRP A 115 -23.20 -1.80 5.88
CA TRP A 115 -22.42 -1.00 6.81
C TRP A 115 -23.26 -0.59 8.00
N THR A 116 -22.72 -0.78 9.19
CA THR A 116 -23.28 -0.10 10.35
C THR A 116 -22.92 1.39 10.30
N VAL A 117 -23.69 2.21 11.01
CA VAL A 117 -23.39 3.64 11.19
C VAL A 117 -21.97 3.82 11.74
N ASP A 118 -21.58 3.00 12.72
CA ASP A 118 -20.24 3.02 13.32
C ASP A 118 -19.13 2.67 12.31
N ASP A 119 -19.40 1.75 11.36
CA ASP A 119 -18.45 1.43 10.30
C ASP A 119 -18.19 2.64 9.40
N VAL A 120 -19.26 3.28 8.92
CA VAL A 120 -19.18 4.45 8.03
C VAL A 120 -18.45 5.61 8.73
N HIS A 121 -18.79 5.88 9.99
CA HIS A 121 -18.10 6.89 10.78
C HIS A 121 -16.63 6.54 11.05
N THR A 122 -16.32 5.27 11.31
CA THR A 122 -14.95 4.79 11.49
C THR A 122 -14.13 4.98 10.21
N ILE A 123 -14.68 4.63 9.04
CA ILE A 123 -14.03 4.83 7.75
C ILE A 123 -13.70 6.31 7.54
N ARG A 124 -14.67 7.20 7.77
CA ARG A 124 -14.47 8.65 7.65
C ARG A 124 -13.40 9.18 8.59
N LEU A 125 -13.42 8.77 9.87
CA LEU A 125 -12.44 9.20 10.86
C LEU A 125 -11.02 8.77 10.47
N ARG A 126 -10.86 7.53 10.01
CA ARG A 126 -9.54 7.00 9.61
C ARG A 126 -9.01 7.68 8.35
N ALA A 127 -9.87 8.01 7.39
CA ALA A 127 -9.47 8.78 6.20
C ALA A 127 -9.00 10.19 6.61
N ALA A 128 -9.78 10.90 7.43
CA ALA A 128 -9.41 12.22 7.93
C ALA A 128 -8.08 12.22 8.72
N LEU A 129 -7.84 11.20 9.53
CA LEU A 129 -6.57 11.00 10.24
C LEU A 129 -5.38 10.72 9.31
N SER A 130 -5.63 10.19 8.12
CA SER A 130 -4.59 9.90 7.13
C SER A 130 -4.26 11.12 6.26
N ASP A 131 -5.27 11.94 5.94
CA ASP A 131 -5.12 13.17 5.16
C ASP A 131 -4.42 14.30 5.92
N ASP A 132 -4.55 14.31 7.25
CA ASP A 132 -4.01 15.36 8.11
C ASP A 132 -3.14 14.76 9.23
N PRO A 133 -1.94 14.24 8.90
CA PRO A 133 -1.06 13.60 9.87
C PRO A 133 -0.55 14.56 10.96
N GLU A 134 -0.56 15.87 10.69
CA GLU A 134 -0.09 16.92 11.60
C GLU A 134 -1.21 17.52 12.46
N ARG A 135 -2.49 17.36 12.07
CA ARG A 135 -3.62 17.72 12.93
C ARG A 135 -3.74 16.73 14.07
N ARG A 136 -3.00 17.08 15.13
CA ARG A 136 -3.18 16.54 16.47
C ARG A 136 -4.67 16.61 16.81
N ILE A 137 -5.38 15.48 16.84
CA ILE A 137 -6.70 15.41 17.47
C ILE A 137 -6.47 15.69 18.96
N PRO A 138 -6.86 16.86 19.49
CA PRO A 138 -6.63 17.15 20.88
C PRO A 138 -7.45 16.17 21.71
N SER A 139 -6.82 15.59 22.74
CA SER A 139 -7.41 14.81 23.85
C SER A 139 -7.75 13.31 23.68
N ARG A 140 -7.54 12.63 22.54
CA ARG A 140 -7.91 11.19 22.44
C ARG A 140 -6.86 10.20 21.93
N ILE A 141 -5.77 10.66 21.35
CA ILE A 141 -4.63 9.79 21.02
C ILE A 141 -3.53 10.14 22.02
N ARG A 142 -3.34 9.30 23.05
CA ARG A 142 -2.15 9.45 23.91
C ARG A 142 -0.93 9.21 23.01
N PRO A 143 0.02 10.16 22.93
CA PRO A 143 1.28 9.91 22.24
C PRO A 143 1.89 8.63 22.78
N ARG A 144 2.19 7.68 21.90
CA ARG A 144 2.90 6.46 22.32
C ARG A 144 4.29 6.89 22.72
N ILE A 145 4.58 6.86 24.02
CA ILE A 145 5.93 7.12 24.53
C ILE A 145 6.79 5.93 24.10
N VAL A 146 7.63 6.13 23.09
CA VAL A 146 8.68 5.17 22.74
C VAL A 146 9.81 5.39 23.74
N GLY A 147 9.64 4.84 24.95
CA GLY A 147 10.54 5.09 26.07
C GLY A 147 11.91 4.42 25.96
N ARG A 148 12.16 3.61 24.92
CA ARG A 148 13.44 2.95 24.67
C ARG A 148 13.81 3.07 23.19
N PRO A 149 15.09 3.30 22.86
CA PRO A 149 15.54 3.25 21.48
C PRO A 149 15.18 1.91 20.85
N PHE A 150 14.73 1.90 19.59
CA PHE A 150 14.42 0.70 18.81
C PHE A 150 15.27 0.65 17.54
N GLU A 151 15.50 -0.55 17.01
CA GLU A 151 16.36 -0.72 15.83
C GLU A 151 15.53 -0.79 14.54
N MET A 152 15.98 -0.11 13.49
CA MET A 152 15.45 -0.24 12.14
C MET A 152 16.59 -0.03 11.13
N GLY A 153 16.79 -0.98 10.22
CA GLY A 153 18.00 -1.01 9.39
C GLY A 153 19.25 -1.05 10.28
N ASP A 154 20.26 -0.25 9.94
CA ASP A 154 21.50 -0.12 10.71
C ASP A 154 21.42 0.93 11.83
N HIS A 155 20.23 1.50 12.10
CA HIS A 155 20.06 2.63 13.01
C HIS A 155 19.36 2.24 14.31
N ARG A 156 19.86 2.78 15.43
CA ARG A 156 19.21 2.73 16.74
C ARG A 156 18.47 4.04 17.01
N LEU A 157 17.15 4.01 17.01
CA LEU A 157 16.30 5.19 16.84
C LEU A 157 15.56 5.58 18.11
N THR A 158 15.49 6.88 18.35
CA THR A 158 14.68 7.52 19.39
C THR A 158 13.73 8.54 18.76
N THR A 159 12.63 8.83 19.46
CA THR A 159 11.67 9.87 19.06
C THR A 159 10.95 10.38 20.30
N ALA A 160 10.81 11.70 20.44
CA ALA A 160 10.00 12.25 21.51
C ALA A 160 8.51 12.14 21.15
N ALA A 161 7.67 12.14 22.18
CA ALA A 161 6.23 12.13 21.99
C ALA A 161 5.78 13.36 21.18
N GLY A 162 5.25 13.12 19.97
CA GLY A 162 4.76 14.17 19.08
C GLY A 162 5.75 14.70 18.05
N ASP A 163 6.95 14.10 17.95
CA ASP A 163 7.90 14.41 16.89
C ASP A 163 7.51 13.73 15.57
N GLY A 164 7.54 14.50 14.47
CA GLY A 164 7.34 14.00 13.10
C GLY A 164 8.59 13.35 12.48
N HIS A 165 9.56 12.93 13.31
CA HIS A 165 10.81 12.31 12.87
C HIS A 165 11.36 11.36 13.93
N VAL A 166 12.27 10.49 13.50
CA VAL A 166 13.09 9.65 14.37
C VAL A 166 14.55 10.09 14.26
N GLU A 167 15.27 10.09 15.38
CA GLU A 167 16.70 10.43 15.45
C GLU A 167 17.51 9.19 15.83
N CYS A 168 18.56 8.88 15.06
CA CYS A 168 19.48 7.80 15.37
C CYS A 168 20.41 8.20 16.53
N SER A 169 20.45 7.42 17.60
CA SER A 169 21.34 7.65 18.74
C SER A 169 22.82 7.49 18.38
N ASP A 170 23.14 6.74 17.32
CA ASP A 170 24.52 6.45 16.94
C ASP A 170 25.09 7.50 15.97
N CYS A 171 24.37 7.82 14.88
CA CYS A 171 24.85 8.78 13.86
C CYS A 171 24.19 10.17 13.93
N ARG A 172 23.21 10.37 14.82
CA ARG A 172 22.45 11.63 15.03
C ARG A 172 21.68 12.15 13.82
N ASN A 173 21.57 11.34 12.76
CA ASN A 173 20.72 11.65 11.62
C ASN A 173 19.23 11.58 11.99
N ARG A 174 18.44 12.46 11.37
CA ARG A 174 17.00 12.55 11.53
C ARG A 174 16.30 12.06 10.28
N PHE A 175 15.32 11.17 10.45
CA PHE A 175 14.60 10.56 9.34
C PHE A 175 13.10 10.83 9.47
N ARG A 176 12.48 11.24 8.36
CA ARG A 176 11.02 11.46 8.27
C ARG A 176 10.29 10.36 7.52
N SER A 177 11.01 9.49 6.82
CA SER A 177 10.43 8.35 6.13
C SER A 177 11.26 7.09 6.32
N LYS A 178 10.58 5.94 6.24
CA LYS A 178 11.24 4.63 6.27
C LYS A 178 12.22 4.46 5.10
N GLN A 179 11.92 5.01 3.93
CA GLN A 179 12.80 4.94 2.77
C GLN A 179 14.14 5.64 3.04
N GLN A 180 14.12 6.87 3.57
CA GLN A 180 15.36 7.59 3.93
C GLN A 180 16.22 6.79 4.91
N LEU A 181 15.55 6.13 5.86
CA LEU A 181 16.19 5.34 6.90
C LEU A 181 16.86 4.09 6.33
N LEU A 182 16.21 3.42 5.38
CA LEU A 182 16.73 2.19 4.76
C LEU A 182 17.79 2.43 3.68
N THR A 183 17.83 3.62 3.07
CA THR A 183 18.83 3.94 2.03
C THR A 183 20.06 4.68 2.59
N THR A 184 20.03 5.12 3.85
CA THR A 184 21.15 5.83 4.49
C THR A 184 21.89 4.89 5.41
N VAL A 185 23.17 4.62 5.11
CA VAL A 185 24.03 3.79 5.97
C VAL A 185 24.31 4.53 7.28
N CYS A 186 24.22 3.81 8.41
CA CYS A 186 24.60 4.37 9.69
C CYS A 186 26.14 4.40 9.82
N HIS A 187 26.72 5.59 9.75
CA HIS A 187 28.12 5.80 10.12
C HIS A 187 28.17 6.03 11.63
N ARG A 188 28.35 4.94 12.40
CA ARG A 188 28.52 5.01 13.86
C ARG A 188 29.76 5.86 14.16
N GLY A 189 29.56 6.96 14.88
CA GLY A 189 30.63 7.81 15.42
C GLY A 189 31.09 7.34 16.79
#